data_AF-A0AAJ5BD55-F1
#
_entry.id   AF-A0AAJ5BD55-F1
#
_cell.length_a   1.000
_cell.length_b   1.000
_cell.length_c   1.000
_cell.angle_alpha   90.00
_cell.angle_beta   90.00
_cell.angle_gamma   90.00
#
_symmetry.space_group_name_H-M   'P 1'
#
loop_
_entity.id
_entity.type
_entity.pdbx_description
1 polymer ?
#
loop_
_entity_poly.entity_id
_entity_poly.type
_entity_poly.pdbx_seq_one_letter_code
_entity_poly.pdbx_strand_id
1 'polypeptide(L)'
;MKVLFKSTLLFVAIVISSLGYSQTTPGGSALRQSRMKFTGNDIIKSILKKNENITFTRYFNGGFEVDSTRSWTNRVVYIGSVLADNKYEFKSKIYKRDLNTKEETLYMDRVVTYLNKKEKGSTLVTKQFLLDGLIEEITTVNKEKVIKCYSKDGKVINTDGCLLYTRFKFPKDKMIDLSEKVKAKITNTIYTKNGSVPNYILVNIESDYKAQKWNLALDFPRNYSSDNAMYTELVTDIMYALKNEKLEDYHFNRDINGNYYNSNLIVPITFNKAVNKR
;
A
#
# COMPACT_ATOMS: atom_id res chain seq x y z
N MET A 1 14.43 17.46 -53.67
CA MET A 1 13.72 16.45 -52.86
C MET A 1 14.16 16.63 -51.40
N LYS A 2 13.41 17.44 -50.63
CA LYS A 2 13.71 17.77 -49.23
C LYS A 2 12.99 16.78 -48.32
N VAL A 3 13.72 15.85 -47.71
CA VAL A 3 13.18 14.98 -46.65
C VAL A 3 13.24 15.80 -45.35
N LEU A 4 12.10 16.33 -44.92
CA LEU A 4 11.95 16.90 -43.58
C LEU A 4 11.99 15.76 -42.56
N PHE A 5 13.05 15.73 -41.74
CA PHE A 5 13.05 15.00 -40.47
C PHE A 5 11.96 15.59 -39.57
N LYS A 6 10.81 14.92 -39.48
CA LYS A 6 9.85 15.15 -38.39
C LYS A 6 10.34 14.41 -37.16
N SER A 7 11.08 15.14 -36.31
CA SER A 7 11.39 14.73 -34.96
C SER A 7 10.10 14.69 -34.14
N THR A 8 9.41 13.55 -34.11
CA THR A 8 8.24 13.35 -33.25
C THR A 8 8.71 13.26 -31.80
N LEU A 9 8.62 14.39 -31.09
CA LEU A 9 8.93 14.51 -29.66
C LEU A 9 7.98 13.59 -28.87
N LEU A 10 8.54 12.57 -28.21
CA LEU A 10 7.80 11.57 -27.46
C LEU A 10 7.45 12.14 -26.08
N PHE A 11 6.18 12.49 -25.86
CA PHE A 11 5.71 13.09 -24.62
C PHE A 11 5.27 11.99 -23.65
N VAL A 12 6.12 11.61 -22.69
CA VAL A 12 5.68 10.83 -21.52
C VAL A 12 5.04 11.83 -20.56
N ALA A 13 3.72 11.80 -20.47
CA ALA A 13 3.02 12.47 -19.39
C ALA A 13 3.28 11.71 -18.10
N ILE A 14 4.39 12.04 -17.42
CA ILE A 14 4.63 11.65 -16.03
C ILE A 14 3.64 12.46 -15.20
N VAL A 15 2.44 11.91 -14.96
CA VAL A 15 1.54 12.51 -13.99
C VAL A 15 2.19 12.33 -12.62
N ILE A 16 2.71 13.43 -12.09
CA ILE A 16 3.24 13.56 -10.73
C ILE A 16 2.09 13.24 -9.78
N SER A 17 1.93 11.98 -9.39
CA SER A 17 1.01 11.57 -8.34
C SER A 17 1.71 11.75 -6.99
N SER A 18 1.84 13.02 -6.60
CA SER A 18 2.25 13.44 -5.28
C SER A 18 1.20 13.04 -4.25
N LEU A 19 1.21 11.79 -3.77
CA LEU A 19 0.50 11.33 -2.56
C LEU A 19 -1.03 11.66 -2.48
N GLY A 20 -1.65 12.06 -3.58
CA GLY A 20 -3.06 12.42 -3.70
C GLY A 20 -3.39 12.81 -5.14
N TYR A 21 -4.53 12.35 -5.67
CA TYR A 21 -5.20 12.91 -6.87
C TYR A 21 -4.62 12.67 -8.27
N SER A 22 -4.26 11.43 -8.60
CA SER A 22 -4.40 10.95 -9.99
C SER A 22 -5.35 9.75 -10.01
N GLN A 23 -6.60 9.94 -9.61
CA GLN A 23 -7.57 8.83 -9.55
C GLN A 23 -7.97 8.31 -10.93
N THR A 24 -7.73 9.07 -11.99
CA THR A 24 -8.19 8.78 -13.37
C THR A 24 -7.17 8.03 -14.22
N THR A 25 -5.91 7.92 -13.80
CA THR A 25 -4.91 7.11 -14.54
C THR A 25 -5.12 5.62 -14.25
N PRO A 26 -4.76 4.73 -15.20
CA PRO A 26 -4.75 3.28 -14.98
C PRO A 26 -4.06 2.86 -13.67
N GLY A 27 -2.85 3.35 -13.40
CA GLY A 27 -2.12 3.02 -12.16
C GLY A 27 -2.79 3.59 -10.91
N GLY A 28 -3.31 4.82 -10.97
CA GLY A 28 -4.04 5.39 -9.83
C GLY A 28 -5.35 4.66 -9.51
N SER A 29 -6.07 4.24 -10.55
CA SER A 29 -7.28 3.40 -10.42
C SER A 29 -6.96 2.03 -9.84
N ALA A 30 -5.91 1.37 -10.33
CA ALA A 30 -5.47 0.07 -9.81
C ALA A 30 -5.05 0.17 -8.33
N LEU A 31 -4.28 1.20 -7.96
CA LEU A 31 -3.93 1.46 -6.56
C LEU A 31 -5.17 1.67 -5.69
N ARG A 32 -6.16 2.44 -6.17
CA ARG A 32 -7.42 2.63 -5.43
C ARG A 32 -8.13 1.31 -5.19
N GLN A 33 -8.21 0.45 -6.20
CA GLN A 33 -8.83 -0.87 -6.07
C GLN A 33 -8.08 -1.77 -5.09
N SER A 34 -6.75 -1.83 -5.15
CA SER A 34 -5.91 -2.56 -4.19
C SER A 34 -6.17 -2.08 -2.76
N ARG A 35 -6.20 -0.76 -2.52
CA ARG A 35 -6.53 -0.20 -1.21
C ARG A 35 -7.95 -0.54 -0.74
N MET A 36 -8.93 -0.49 -1.64
CA MET A 36 -10.31 -0.88 -1.30
C MET A 36 -10.41 -2.34 -0.90
N LYS A 37 -9.67 -3.24 -1.58
CA LYS A 37 -9.61 -4.66 -1.25
C LYS A 37 -8.91 -4.92 0.09
N PHE A 38 -7.78 -4.27 0.34
CA PHE A 38 -7.01 -4.39 1.59
C PHE A 38 -7.76 -3.83 2.81
N THR A 39 -8.63 -2.86 2.59
CA THR A 39 -9.48 -2.30 3.65
C THR A 39 -10.83 -2.98 3.78
N GLY A 40 -11.16 -3.92 2.88
CA GLY A 40 -12.47 -4.60 2.80
C GLY A 40 -13.63 -3.70 2.35
N ASN A 41 -13.35 -2.45 1.96
CA ASN A 41 -14.37 -1.47 1.57
C ASN A 41 -15.02 -1.78 0.21
N ASP A 42 -14.40 -2.62 -0.61
CA ASP A 42 -14.93 -3.01 -1.92
C ASP A 42 -16.23 -3.84 -1.83
N ILE A 43 -16.39 -4.61 -0.77
CA ILE A 43 -17.54 -5.50 -0.59
C ILE A 43 -18.44 -5.10 0.57
N ILE A 44 -18.00 -4.19 1.44
CA ILE A 44 -18.75 -3.80 2.63
C ILE A 44 -20.16 -3.28 2.31
N LYS A 45 -20.33 -2.47 1.25
CA LYS A 45 -21.65 -1.94 0.85
C LYS A 45 -22.60 -3.04 0.41
N SER A 46 -22.08 -4.06 -0.28
CA SER A 46 -22.86 -5.21 -0.72
C SER A 46 -23.26 -6.08 0.46
N ILE A 47 -22.37 -6.28 1.43
CA ILE A 47 -22.64 -7.01 2.68
C ILE A 47 -23.67 -6.26 3.54
N LEU A 48 -23.48 -4.96 3.74
CA LEU A 48 -24.38 -4.06 4.49
C LEU A 48 -25.84 -4.14 4.02
N LYS A 49 -26.05 -4.35 2.72
CA LYS A 49 -27.39 -4.49 2.12
C LYS A 49 -28.04 -5.83 2.43
N LYS A 50 -27.27 -6.92 2.54
CA LYS A 50 -27.79 -8.27 2.79
C LYS A 50 -28.28 -8.50 4.21
N ASN A 51 -27.83 -7.68 5.16
CA ASN A 51 -28.21 -7.78 6.57
C ASN A 51 -27.81 -9.11 7.24
N GLU A 52 -26.65 -9.64 6.88
CA GLU A 52 -26.11 -10.90 7.38
C GLU A 52 -24.73 -10.68 7.98
N ASN A 53 -24.39 -11.50 8.96
CA ASN A 53 -23.02 -11.58 9.46
C ASN A 53 -22.14 -12.27 8.41
N ILE A 54 -20.91 -11.79 8.26
CA ILE A 54 -19.96 -12.39 7.31
C ILE A 54 -18.57 -12.46 7.92
N THR A 55 -17.82 -13.50 7.59
CA THR A 55 -16.39 -13.58 7.82
C THR A 55 -15.70 -14.09 6.56
N PHE A 56 -14.64 -13.42 6.14
CA PHE A 56 -13.82 -13.88 5.02
C PHE A 56 -12.36 -13.46 5.23
N THR A 57 -11.46 -14.15 4.55
CA THR A 57 -10.01 -13.91 4.65
C THR A 57 -9.44 -13.62 3.27
N ARG A 58 -8.52 -12.65 3.20
CA ARG A 58 -7.71 -12.39 2.00
C ARG A 58 -6.23 -12.39 2.37
N TYR A 59 -5.40 -12.70 1.39
CA TYR A 59 -3.95 -12.73 1.51
C TYR A 59 -3.35 -11.64 0.63
N PHE A 60 -2.29 -11.00 1.10
CA PHE A 60 -1.65 -9.91 0.40
C PHE A 60 -0.14 -10.04 0.46
N ASN A 61 0.53 -9.70 -0.64
CA ASN A 61 1.96 -9.43 -0.67
C ASN A 61 2.16 -7.92 -0.76
N GLY A 62 2.74 -7.33 0.30
CA GLY A 62 2.69 -5.88 0.49
C GLY A 62 1.24 -5.40 0.64
N GLY A 63 0.72 -4.73 -0.38
CA GLY A 63 -0.68 -4.28 -0.49
C GLY A 63 -1.48 -4.95 -1.62
N PHE A 64 -0.92 -5.92 -2.34
CA PHE A 64 -1.55 -6.55 -3.51
C PHE A 64 -2.15 -7.90 -3.14
N GLU A 65 -3.42 -8.11 -3.49
CA GLU A 65 -4.14 -9.34 -3.18
C GLU A 65 -3.55 -10.52 -3.97
N VAL A 66 -3.30 -11.63 -3.29
CA VAL A 66 -2.78 -12.87 -3.85
C VAL A 66 -3.58 -14.06 -3.31
N ASP A 67 -3.48 -15.21 -3.98
CA ASP A 67 -4.08 -16.45 -3.49
C ASP A 67 -3.32 -17.01 -2.28
N SER A 68 -4.01 -17.83 -1.46
CA SER A 68 -3.47 -18.40 -0.23
C SER A 68 -2.25 -19.31 -0.42
N THR A 69 -2.11 -19.89 -1.61
CA THR A 69 -1.02 -20.80 -1.99
C THR A 69 0.23 -20.07 -2.47
N ARG A 70 0.14 -18.77 -2.76
CA ARG A 70 1.28 -17.95 -3.19
C ARG A 70 2.01 -17.36 -1.98
N SER A 71 3.20 -16.81 -2.22
CA SER A 71 3.91 -16.04 -1.20
C SER A 71 3.12 -14.78 -0.83
N TRP A 72 2.78 -14.65 0.46
CA TRP A 72 2.08 -13.51 1.03
C TRP A 72 2.77 -13.06 2.33
N THR A 73 2.63 -11.77 2.63
CA THR A 73 3.22 -11.11 3.82
C THR A 73 2.15 -10.70 4.83
N ASN A 74 0.92 -10.50 4.37
CA ASN A 74 -0.21 -10.12 5.22
C ASN A 74 -1.40 -11.06 4.98
N ARG A 75 -2.00 -11.55 6.07
CA ARG A 75 -3.32 -12.19 6.06
C ARG A 75 -4.30 -11.27 6.75
N VAL A 76 -5.43 -10.97 6.10
CA VAL A 76 -6.45 -10.09 6.66
C VAL A 76 -7.74 -10.86 6.83
N VAL A 77 -8.22 -10.94 8.07
CA VAL A 77 -9.53 -11.50 8.43
C VAL A 77 -10.52 -10.35 8.56
N TYR A 78 -11.57 -10.38 7.76
CA TYR A 78 -12.64 -9.39 7.77
C TYR A 78 -13.89 -9.99 8.40
N ILE A 79 -14.52 -9.23 9.28
CA ILE A 79 -15.72 -9.64 10.01
C ILE A 79 -16.73 -8.51 9.90
N GLY A 80 -17.88 -8.81 9.30
CA GLY A 80 -19.04 -7.92 9.28
C GLY A 80 -20.08 -8.41 10.26
N SER A 81 -20.58 -7.53 11.12
CA SER A 81 -21.58 -7.87 12.13
C SER A 81 -22.71 -6.86 12.12
N VAL A 82 -23.94 -7.36 12.01
CA VAL A 82 -25.14 -6.56 12.23
C VAL A 82 -25.34 -6.42 13.74
N LEU A 83 -25.43 -5.18 14.21
CA LEU A 83 -25.71 -4.85 15.60
C LEU A 83 -27.17 -4.40 15.75
N ALA A 84 -27.64 -4.29 16.99
CA ALA A 84 -28.94 -3.68 17.29
C ALA A 84 -29.01 -2.21 16.81
N ASP A 85 -30.23 -1.65 16.75
CA ASP A 85 -30.49 -0.23 16.46
C ASP A 85 -29.96 0.27 15.10
N ASN A 86 -30.04 -0.56 14.04
CA ASN A 86 -29.54 -0.23 12.70
C ASN A 86 -28.04 0.12 12.67
N LYS A 87 -27.27 -0.37 13.64
CA LYS A 87 -25.81 -0.25 13.67
C LYS A 87 -25.18 -1.45 12.97
N TYR A 88 -24.06 -1.19 12.32
CA TYR A 88 -23.26 -2.25 11.71
C TYR A 88 -21.80 -2.05 12.07
N GLU A 89 -21.11 -3.14 12.33
CA GLU A 89 -19.70 -3.14 12.64
C GLU A 89 -18.92 -3.89 11.56
N PHE A 90 -17.81 -3.31 11.14
CA PHE A 90 -16.85 -3.96 10.27
C PHE A 90 -15.48 -3.99 10.93
N LYS A 91 -14.99 -5.19 11.19
CA LYS A 91 -13.68 -5.43 11.77
C LYS A 91 -12.75 -5.99 10.71
N SER A 92 -11.50 -5.55 10.73
CA SER A 92 -10.42 -6.22 10.01
C SER A 92 -9.23 -6.44 10.94
N LYS A 93 -8.78 -7.69 11.03
CA LYS A 93 -7.57 -8.09 11.75
C LYS A 93 -6.47 -8.43 10.75
N ILE A 94 -5.35 -7.74 10.82
CA ILE A 94 -4.22 -7.88 9.91
C ILE A 94 -3.10 -8.61 10.65
N TYR A 95 -2.74 -9.78 10.14
CA TYR A 95 -1.61 -10.57 10.61
C TYR A 95 -0.46 -10.41 9.63
N LYS A 96 0.73 -10.12 10.15
CA LYS A 96 1.98 -10.12 9.38
C LYS A 96 2.68 -11.46 9.54
N ARG A 97 3.26 -11.95 8.45
CA ARG A 97 4.01 -13.21 8.43
C ARG A 97 5.51 -12.93 8.34
N ASP A 98 6.29 -13.50 9.24
CA ASP A 98 7.75 -13.53 9.09
C ASP A 98 8.10 -14.47 7.92
N LEU A 99 8.87 -13.99 6.95
CA LEU A 99 9.17 -14.74 5.74
C LEU A 99 10.09 -15.94 6.00
N ASN A 100 10.87 -15.91 7.09
CA ASN A 100 11.82 -16.96 7.47
C ASN A 100 11.14 -18.00 8.38
N THR A 101 10.50 -17.57 9.48
CA THR A 101 9.89 -18.49 10.45
C THR A 101 8.49 -18.93 10.06
N LYS A 102 7.84 -18.21 9.14
CA LYS A 102 6.43 -18.37 8.75
C LYS A 102 5.42 -18.08 9.85
N GLU A 103 5.87 -17.63 11.02
CA GLU A 103 5.00 -17.26 12.13
C GLU A 103 4.17 -16.01 11.79
N GLU A 104 2.95 -15.99 12.30
CA GLU A 104 2.02 -14.89 12.13
C GLU A 104 1.86 -14.10 13.44
N THR A 105 2.06 -12.80 13.36
CA THR A 105 1.83 -11.89 14.48
C THR A 105 0.70 -10.92 14.14
N LEU A 106 -0.22 -10.71 15.08
CA LEU A 106 -1.24 -9.68 14.93
C LEU A 106 -0.55 -8.31 14.87
N TYR A 107 -0.73 -7.62 13.74
CA TYR A 107 -0.09 -6.35 13.47
C TYR A 107 -1.05 -5.17 13.65
N MET A 108 -2.32 -5.34 13.24
CA MET A 108 -3.30 -4.27 13.31
C MET A 108 -4.71 -4.80 13.42
N ASP A 109 -5.49 -4.19 14.32
CA ASP A 109 -6.93 -4.33 14.39
C ASP A 109 -7.59 -3.02 13.97
N ARG A 110 -8.62 -3.12 13.13
CA ARG A 110 -9.43 -1.98 12.73
C ARG A 110 -10.89 -2.31 12.93
N VAL A 111 -11.63 -1.39 13.53
CA VAL A 111 -13.07 -1.49 13.77
C VAL A 111 -13.72 -0.24 13.20
N VAL A 112 -14.75 -0.42 12.37
CA VAL A 112 -15.58 0.65 11.85
C VAL A 112 -17.02 0.39 12.25
N THR A 113 -17.60 1.33 12.98
CA THR A 113 -19.02 1.30 13.35
C THR A 113 -19.79 2.29 12.49
N TYR A 114 -20.75 1.78 11.73
CA TYR A 114 -21.63 2.54 10.85
C TYR A 114 -23.00 2.71 11.50
N LEU A 115 -23.54 3.92 11.44
CA LEU A 115 -24.90 4.23 11.90
C LEU A 115 -25.84 4.26 10.69
N ASN A 116 -27.00 3.60 10.79
CA ASN A 116 -28.02 3.58 9.74
C ASN A 116 -27.47 3.17 8.36
N LYS A 117 -26.46 2.28 8.34
CA LYS A 117 -25.77 1.83 7.12
C LYS A 117 -25.15 2.96 6.28
N LYS A 118 -24.88 4.13 6.88
CA LYS A 118 -24.25 5.29 6.23
C LYS A 118 -22.79 5.41 6.65
N GLU A 119 -21.92 5.79 5.70
CA GLU A 119 -20.50 6.11 5.98
C GLU A 119 -20.34 7.40 6.79
N LYS A 120 -21.26 8.36 6.60
CA LYS A 120 -21.28 9.63 7.33
C LYS A 120 -21.70 9.38 8.79
N GLY A 121 -20.88 9.81 9.74
CA GLY A 121 -21.08 9.55 11.17
C GLY A 121 -20.48 8.24 11.67
N SER A 122 -19.67 7.55 10.85
CA SER A 122 -18.97 6.34 11.30
C SER A 122 -17.83 6.66 12.26
N THR A 123 -17.63 5.77 13.24
CA THR A 123 -16.46 5.77 14.12
C THR A 123 -15.48 4.72 13.62
N LEU A 124 -14.23 5.12 13.39
CA LEU A 124 -13.14 4.24 13.00
C LEU A 124 -12.12 4.19 14.14
N VAL A 125 -11.92 3.01 14.72
CA VAL A 125 -10.84 2.75 15.68
C VAL A 125 -9.81 1.86 15.00
N THR A 126 -8.56 2.29 14.98
CA THR A 126 -7.43 1.49 14.49
C THR A 126 -6.44 1.31 15.63
N LYS A 127 -6.09 0.06 15.93
CA LYS A 127 -5.06 -0.32 16.88
C LYS A 127 -3.92 -0.96 16.11
N GLN A 128 -2.75 -0.36 16.15
CA GLN A 128 -1.52 -0.98 15.66
C GLN A 128 -0.77 -1.58 16.84
N PHE A 129 -0.49 -2.88 16.75
CA PHE A 129 0.27 -3.60 17.76
C PHE A 129 1.76 -3.52 17.41
N LEU A 130 2.54 -3.09 18.40
CA LEU A 130 3.93 -2.73 18.27
C LEU A 130 4.79 -3.66 19.13
N LEU A 131 6.11 -3.60 18.95
CA LEU A 131 7.06 -4.31 19.78
C LEU A 131 6.93 -3.88 21.25
N ASP A 132 7.42 -4.73 22.16
CA ASP A 132 7.28 -4.60 23.62
C ASP A 132 5.83 -4.52 24.14
N GLY A 133 4.86 -4.88 23.29
CA GLY A 133 3.43 -4.82 23.62
C GLY A 133 2.84 -3.41 23.59
N LEU A 134 3.53 -2.44 22.98
CA LEU A 134 2.97 -1.10 22.77
C LEU A 134 1.77 -1.17 21.81
N ILE A 135 0.82 -0.24 21.98
CA ILE A 135 -0.34 -0.13 21.09
C ILE A 135 -0.54 1.33 20.72
N GLU A 136 -0.48 1.64 19.42
CA GLU A 136 -0.93 2.93 18.90
C GLU A 136 -2.41 2.81 18.51
N GLU A 137 -3.26 3.57 19.18
CA GLU A 137 -4.68 3.66 18.87
C GLU A 137 -4.99 4.99 18.21
N ILE A 138 -5.69 4.93 17.09
CA ILE A 138 -6.21 6.08 16.36
C ILE A 138 -7.72 5.93 16.28
N THR A 139 -8.44 6.86 16.91
CA THR A 139 -9.89 6.97 16.81
C THR A 139 -10.24 8.14 15.90
N THR A 140 -10.97 7.87 14.83
CA THR A 140 -11.49 8.89 13.91
C THR A 140 -13.01 8.95 14.02
N VAL A 141 -13.54 10.12 14.35
CA VAL A 141 -14.99 10.41 14.38
C VAL A 141 -15.23 11.69 13.60
N ASN A 142 -16.07 11.67 12.57
CA ASN A 142 -16.40 12.87 11.78
C ASN A 142 -15.17 13.66 11.26
N LYS A 143 -14.07 12.97 10.93
CA LYS A 143 -12.75 13.51 10.53
C LYS A 143 -11.88 14.06 11.66
N GLU A 144 -12.40 14.18 12.87
CA GLU A 144 -11.58 14.44 14.06
C GLU A 144 -10.80 13.16 14.41
N LYS A 145 -9.52 13.33 14.72
CA LYS A 145 -8.59 12.23 14.99
C LYS A 145 -8.05 12.39 16.40
N VAL A 146 -8.28 11.39 17.24
CA VAL A 146 -7.66 11.25 18.55
C VAL A 146 -6.66 10.11 18.49
N ILE A 147 -5.46 10.34 19.02
CA ILE A 147 -4.36 9.39 19.00
C ILE A 147 -3.97 9.08 20.44
N LYS A 148 -3.65 7.83 20.74
CA LYS A 148 -3.14 7.41 22.05
C LYS A 148 -2.08 6.33 21.88
N CYS A 149 -1.07 6.35 22.73
CA CYS A 149 -0.13 5.27 22.91
C CYS A 149 -0.42 4.58 24.23
N TYR A 150 -0.55 3.26 24.19
CA TYR A 150 -0.75 2.42 25.37
C TYR A 150 0.47 1.53 25.61
N SER A 151 0.79 1.29 26.88
CA SER A 151 1.73 0.25 27.28
C SER A 151 1.12 -1.15 27.13
N LYS A 152 1.95 -2.19 27.28
CA LYS A 152 1.51 -3.59 27.32
C LYS A 152 0.42 -3.88 28.37
N ASP A 153 0.38 -3.10 29.44
CA ASP A 153 -0.59 -3.24 30.53
C ASP A 153 -1.87 -2.41 30.29
N GLY A 154 -2.00 -1.78 29.12
CA GLY A 154 -3.17 -0.98 28.73
C GLY A 154 -3.21 0.43 29.32
N LYS A 155 -2.14 0.91 29.95
CA LYS A 155 -2.05 2.29 30.47
C LYS A 155 -1.70 3.26 29.34
N VAL A 156 -2.36 4.42 29.30
CA VAL A 156 -1.99 5.50 28.37
C VAL A 156 -0.64 6.08 28.82
N ILE A 157 0.34 6.07 27.92
CA ILE A 157 1.69 6.58 28.17
C ILE A 157 2.04 7.79 27.29
N ASN A 158 1.28 8.04 26.22
CA ASN A 158 1.39 9.26 25.41
C ASN A 158 0.06 9.56 24.69
N THR A 159 -0.28 10.83 24.50
CA THR A 159 -1.46 11.29 23.75
C THR A 159 -1.15 11.71 22.32
N ASP A 160 0.14 11.76 21.94
CA ASP A 160 0.54 12.13 20.57
C ASP A 160 0.84 10.89 19.68
N GLY A 161 0.67 9.68 20.23
CA GLY A 161 0.98 8.41 19.56
C GLY A 161 2.29 7.77 20.01
N CYS A 162 2.50 6.52 19.58
CA CYS A 162 3.71 5.77 19.87
C CYS A 162 4.79 6.04 18.82
N LEU A 163 4.39 6.33 17.59
CA LEU A 163 5.28 6.33 16.44
C LEU A 163 5.80 7.75 16.11
N LEU A 164 7.07 7.81 15.71
CA LEU A 164 7.76 9.03 15.29
C LEU A 164 6.94 9.78 14.24
N TYR A 165 6.50 9.10 13.19
CA TYR A 165 5.74 9.74 12.10
C TYR A 165 4.25 9.92 12.35
N THR A 166 3.78 9.50 13.53
CA THR A 166 2.48 9.92 14.05
C THR A 166 2.60 11.29 14.72
N ARG A 167 3.75 11.55 15.36
CA ARG A 167 4.06 12.79 16.11
C ARG A 167 4.70 13.88 15.25
N PHE A 168 5.50 13.49 14.26
CA PHE A 168 6.31 14.39 13.45
C PHE A 168 6.00 14.21 11.97
N LYS A 169 6.21 15.28 11.19
CA LYS A 169 6.00 15.26 9.75
C LYS A 169 6.97 14.26 9.09
N PHE A 170 6.42 13.26 8.41
CA PHE A 170 7.19 12.35 7.58
C PHE A 170 7.92 13.11 6.45
N PRO A 171 9.21 12.86 6.19
CA PRO A 171 9.99 13.55 5.16
C PRO A 171 9.60 13.07 3.75
N LYS A 172 8.42 13.52 3.29
CA LYS A 172 7.81 13.13 2.02
C LYS A 172 8.73 13.36 0.82
N ASP A 173 9.49 14.45 0.82
CA ASP A 173 10.36 14.83 -0.30
C ASP A 173 11.45 13.78 -0.57
N LYS A 174 11.96 13.13 0.48
CA LYS A 174 12.93 12.04 0.34
C LYS A 174 12.33 10.79 -0.31
N MET A 175 11.06 10.49 -0.02
CA MET A 175 10.36 9.38 -0.68
C MET A 175 9.95 9.71 -2.11
N ILE A 176 9.77 10.99 -2.44
CA ILE A 176 9.54 11.45 -3.81
C ILE A 176 10.78 11.16 -4.66
N ASP A 177 11.98 11.49 -4.18
CA ASP A 177 13.23 11.20 -4.88
C ASP A 177 13.39 9.69 -5.20
N LEU A 178 13.16 8.81 -4.22
CA LEU A 178 13.17 7.35 -4.46
C LEU A 178 12.14 6.93 -5.52
N SER A 179 10.93 7.47 -5.44
CA SER A 179 9.87 7.22 -6.44
C SER A 179 10.28 7.67 -7.84
N GLU A 180 10.94 8.82 -7.96
CA GLU A 180 11.43 9.37 -9.23
C GLU A 180 12.58 8.54 -9.81
N LYS A 181 13.54 8.10 -8.99
CA LYS A 181 14.62 7.19 -9.41
C LYS A 181 14.08 5.88 -9.98
N VAL A 182 13.10 5.27 -9.30
CA VAL A 182 12.45 4.03 -9.77
C VAL A 182 11.69 4.27 -11.08
N LYS A 183 10.92 5.37 -11.18
CA LYS A 183 10.22 5.74 -12.42
C LYS A 183 11.18 5.99 -13.58
N ALA A 184 12.30 6.66 -13.34
CA ALA A 184 13.29 6.97 -14.37
C ALA A 184 13.92 5.68 -14.93
N LYS A 185 14.24 4.71 -14.07
CA LYS A 185 14.77 3.41 -14.49
C LYS A 185 13.80 2.64 -15.37
N ILE A 186 12.55 2.49 -14.91
CA ILE A 186 11.47 1.87 -15.69
C ILE A 186 11.26 2.54 -17.05
N THR A 187 11.28 3.88 -17.05
CA THR A 187 11.12 4.67 -18.28
C THR A 187 12.25 4.36 -19.26
N ASN A 188 13.50 4.33 -18.80
CA ASN A 188 14.65 4.00 -19.63
C ASN A 188 14.57 2.56 -20.18
N THR A 189 14.14 1.58 -19.39
CA THR A 189 13.92 0.20 -19.85
C THR A 189 12.97 0.16 -21.03
N ILE A 190 11.82 0.84 -20.90
CA ILE A 190 10.77 0.85 -21.92
C ILE A 190 11.24 1.52 -23.21
N TYR A 191 12.09 2.55 -23.11
CA TYR A 191 12.63 3.24 -24.28
C TYR A 191 13.73 2.48 -25.03
N THR A 192 14.46 1.63 -24.32
CA THR A 192 15.67 0.98 -24.86
C THR A 192 15.43 -0.48 -25.24
N LYS A 193 14.41 -1.13 -24.65
CA LYS A 193 14.09 -2.54 -24.88
C LYS A 193 12.84 -2.66 -25.75
N ASN A 194 12.83 -3.67 -26.63
CA ASN A 194 11.65 -4.01 -27.41
C ASN A 194 10.72 -4.91 -26.59
N GLY A 195 9.42 -4.69 -26.68
CA GLY A 195 8.43 -5.55 -26.04
C GLY A 195 7.10 -4.85 -25.82
N SER A 196 6.09 -5.63 -25.41
CA SER A 196 4.80 -5.06 -25.02
C SER A 196 4.94 -4.39 -23.66
N VAL A 197 4.51 -3.12 -23.57
CA VAL A 197 4.52 -2.34 -22.34
C VAL A 197 3.16 -2.49 -21.64
N PRO A 198 3.12 -2.75 -20.32
CA PRO A 198 1.85 -2.82 -19.60
C PRO A 198 1.19 -1.44 -19.54
N ASN A 199 -0.12 -1.36 -19.27
CA ASN A 199 -0.78 -0.06 -19.08
C ASN A 199 -0.44 0.60 -17.74
N TYR A 200 -0.05 -0.20 -16.74
CA TYR A 200 0.41 0.27 -15.45
C TYR A 200 1.34 -0.74 -14.79
N ILE A 201 2.09 -0.28 -13.79
CA ILE A 201 2.77 -1.12 -12.80
C ILE A 201 2.46 -0.50 -11.44
N LEU A 202 2.04 -1.31 -10.47
CA LEU A 202 2.05 -0.91 -9.07
C LEU A 202 3.31 -1.47 -8.43
N VAL A 203 4.14 -0.59 -7.90
CA VAL A 203 5.37 -0.97 -7.21
C VAL A 203 5.14 -0.75 -5.73
N ASN A 204 5.25 -1.80 -4.90
CA ASN A 204 5.29 -1.66 -3.45
C ASN A 204 6.71 -1.97 -2.96
N ILE A 205 7.35 -0.97 -2.37
CA ILE A 205 8.70 -1.02 -1.84
C ILE A 205 8.58 -0.98 -0.33
N GLU A 206 9.09 -2.00 0.35
CA GLU A 206 9.15 -2.05 1.80
C GLU A 206 10.60 -1.94 2.27
N SER A 207 10.85 -1.05 3.23
CA SER A 207 12.12 -0.98 3.95
C SER A 207 12.14 -2.03 5.06
N ASP A 208 13.01 -3.03 4.94
CA ASP A 208 13.15 -4.09 5.95
C ASP A 208 14.24 -3.73 6.94
N TYR A 209 13.85 -3.34 8.16
CA TYR A 209 14.82 -2.95 9.19
C TYR A 209 15.65 -4.14 9.68
N LYS A 210 15.05 -5.32 9.80
CA LYS A 210 15.74 -6.51 10.33
C LYS A 210 16.77 -7.02 9.33
N ALA A 211 16.41 -7.06 8.05
CA ALA A 211 17.30 -7.57 6.99
C ALA A 211 18.14 -6.48 6.31
N GLN A 212 17.94 -5.20 6.65
CA GLN A 212 18.64 -4.05 6.07
C GLN A 212 18.62 -4.07 4.53
N LYS A 213 17.44 -4.34 3.95
CA LYS A 213 17.23 -4.43 2.51
C LYS A 213 15.88 -3.88 2.07
N TRP A 214 15.76 -3.59 0.78
CA TRP A 214 14.48 -3.29 0.15
C TRP A 214 13.77 -4.57 -0.27
N ASN A 215 12.52 -4.75 0.18
CA ASN A 215 11.63 -5.77 -0.33
C ASN A 215 10.73 -5.18 -1.41
N LEU A 216 10.49 -5.94 -2.48
CA LEU A 216 9.73 -5.50 -3.64
C LEU A 216 8.53 -6.43 -3.86
N ALA A 217 7.35 -5.84 -3.98
CA ALA A 217 6.18 -6.50 -4.55
C ALA A 217 5.69 -5.68 -5.76
N LEU A 218 5.25 -6.37 -6.80
CA LEU A 218 4.77 -5.75 -8.04
C LEU A 218 3.39 -6.29 -8.40
N ASP A 219 2.55 -5.42 -8.94
CA ASP A 219 1.27 -5.80 -9.54
C ASP A 219 1.15 -5.19 -10.95
N PHE A 220 0.68 -6.01 -11.88
CA PHE A 220 0.55 -5.70 -13.30
C PHE A 220 -0.91 -5.94 -13.73
N PRO A 221 -1.35 -5.36 -14.87
CA PRO A 221 -2.63 -5.70 -15.46
C PRO A 221 -2.79 -7.23 -15.63
N ARG A 222 -3.96 -7.78 -15.31
CA ARG A 222 -4.24 -9.23 -15.40
C ARG A 222 -3.94 -9.84 -16.78
N ASN A 223 -4.02 -9.04 -17.84
CA ASN A 223 -3.76 -9.46 -19.21
C ASN A 223 -2.29 -9.27 -19.63
N TYR A 224 -1.40 -8.88 -18.72
CA TYR A 224 0.03 -8.75 -18.96
C TYR A 224 0.75 -9.98 -18.42
N SER A 225 1.25 -10.83 -19.32
CA SER A 225 1.92 -12.09 -18.94
C SER A 225 3.29 -11.83 -18.32
N SER A 226 3.62 -12.60 -17.29
CA SER A 226 4.98 -12.68 -16.73
C SER A 226 6.00 -13.24 -17.70
N ASP A 227 5.55 -13.97 -18.74
CA ASP A 227 6.42 -14.54 -19.77
C ASP A 227 6.85 -13.50 -20.82
N ASN A 228 6.36 -12.26 -20.72
CA ASN A 228 6.79 -11.18 -21.58
C ASN A 228 8.26 -10.83 -21.28
N ALA A 229 9.13 -10.78 -22.30
CA ALA A 229 10.53 -10.40 -22.10
C ALA A 229 10.70 -9.04 -21.40
N MET A 230 9.79 -8.09 -21.67
CA MET A 230 9.77 -6.78 -21.02
C MET A 230 9.44 -6.88 -19.51
N TYR A 231 8.68 -7.89 -19.07
CA TYR A 231 8.41 -8.10 -17.64
C TYR A 231 9.71 -8.31 -16.87
N THR A 232 10.54 -9.26 -17.29
CA THR A 232 11.81 -9.58 -16.61
C THR A 232 12.78 -8.41 -16.59
N GLU A 233 12.88 -7.67 -17.70
CA GLU A 233 13.72 -6.46 -17.80
C GLU A 233 13.24 -5.38 -16.82
N LEU A 234 11.94 -5.10 -16.77
CA LEU A 234 11.34 -4.14 -15.83
C LEU A 234 11.59 -4.53 -14.38
N VAL A 235 11.37 -5.80 -14.01
CA VAL A 235 11.61 -6.27 -12.64
C VAL A 235 13.09 -6.10 -12.26
N THR A 236 13.99 -6.50 -13.17
CA THR A 236 15.43 -6.43 -12.94
C THR A 236 15.91 -4.99 -12.74
N ASP A 237 15.46 -4.06 -13.59
CA ASP A 237 15.86 -2.67 -13.50
C ASP A 237 15.31 -1.97 -12.25
N ILE A 238 14.09 -2.31 -11.82
CA ILE A 238 13.55 -1.81 -10.54
C ILE A 238 14.38 -2.33 -9.37
N MET A 239 14.69 -3.62 -9.35
CA MET A 239 15.53 -4.20 -8.31
C MET A 239 16.94 -3.59 -8.29
N TYR A 240 17.52 -3.32 -9.46
CA TYR A 240 18.81 -2.66 -9.57
C TYR A 240 18.77 -1.22 -9.04
N ALA A 241 17.68 -0.48 -9.31
CA ALA A 241 17.47 0.85 -8.75
C ALA A 241 17.46 0.81 -7.21
N LEU A 242 16.70 -0.13 -6.64
CA LEU A 242 16.59 -0.28 -5.19
C LEU A 242 17.89 -0.76 -4.53
N LYS A 243 18.63 -1.68 -5.18
CA LYS A 243 19.91 -2.19 -4.65
C LYS A 243 20.95 -1.08 -4.45
N ASN A 244 20.90 -0.04 -5.27
CA ASN A 244 21.81 1.12 -5.18
C ASN A 244 21.31 2.20 -4.22
N GLU A 245 20.08 2.10 -3.72
CA GLU A 245 19.53 3.04 -2.74
C GLU A 245 19.87 2.59 -1.32
N LYS A 246 20.60 3.44 -0.58
CA LYS A 246 20.95 3.15 0.81
C LYS A 246 19.74 3.31 1.71
N LEU A 247 19.51 2.35 2.60
CA LEU A 247 18.55 2.51 3.69
C LEU A 247 19.10 3.48 4.74
N GLU A 248 18.41 4.61 4.85
CA GLU A 248 18.56 5.60 5.92
C GLU A 248 17.43 5.52 6.95
N ASP A 249 17.67 6.05 8.16
CA ASP A 249 16.74 5.99 9.31
C ASP A 249 15.32 6.44 8.99
N TYR A 250 15.15 7.43 8.12
CA TYR A 250 13.83 7.97 7.81
C TYR A 250 12.96 7.04 6.96
N HIS A 251 13.54 5.98 6.40
CA HIS A 251 12.78 4.94 5.72
C HIS A 251 12.05 4.04 6.70
N PHE A 252 12.32 4.14 7.99
CA PHE A 252 11.67 3.34 9.03
C PHE A 252 10.86 4.23 9.94
N ASN A 253 9.76 3.71 10.50
CA ASN A 253 9.13 4.37 11.63
C ASN A 253 9.81 3.90 12.91
N ARG A 254 9.80 4.74 13.95
CA ARG A 254 10.39 4.41 15.24
C ARG A 254 9.38 4.66 16.34
N ASP A 255 9.23 3.74 17.29
CA ASP A 255 8.38 3.99 18.46
C ASP A 255 9.12 4.79 19.55
N ILE A 256 8.38 5.12 20.62
CA ILE A 256 8.88 5.80 21.82
C ILE A 256 9.97 5.01 22.58
N ASN A 257 10.05 3.69 22.41
CA ASN A 257 11.08 2.84 23.02
C ASN A 257 12.32 2.72 22.12
N GLY A 258 12.29 3.25 20.90
CA GLY A 258 13.38 3.17 19.94
C GLY A 258 13.32 1.97 19.01
N ASN A 259 12.24 1.16 19.05
CA ASN A 259 12.10 0.05 18.12
C ASN A 259 11.73 0.55 16.73
N TYR A 260 12.27 -0.11 15.70
CA TYR A 260 12.08 0.26 14.31
C TYR A 260 11.02 -0.61 13.62
N TYR A 261 10.25 0.00 12.73
CA TYR A 261 9.18 -0.62 11.97
C TYR A 261 9.35 -0.37 10.48
N ASN A 262 9.16 -1.41 9.69
CA ASN A 262 9.17 -1.34 8.23
C ASN A 262 8.16 -0.31 7.73
N SER A 263 8.56 0.48 6.74
CA SER A 263 7.68 1.42 6.03
C SER A 263 7.45 0.93 4.61
N ASN A 264 6.30 1.27 4.05
CA ASN A 264 5.93 0.90 2.69
C ASN A 264 5.74 2.15 1.83
N LEU A 265 6.33 2.15 0.64
CA LEU A 265 6.08 3.13 -0.42
C LEU A 265 5.42 2.41 -1.59
N ILE A 266 4.21 2.87 -1.95
CA ILE A 266 3.54 2.40 -3.15
C ILE A 266 3.67 3.46 -4.26
N VAL A 267 4.31 3.09 -5.36
CA VAL A 267 4.51 3.92 -6.55
C VAL A 267 3.62 3.38 -7.68
N PRO A 268 2.48 4.05 -7.98
CA PRO A 268 1.71 3.74 -9.17
C PRO A 268 2.38 4.36 -10.39
N ILE A 269 2.57 3.57 -11.44
CA ILE A 269 3.17 3.99 -12.70
C ILE A 269 2.19 3.68 -13.81
N THR A 270 2.00 4.62 -14.73
CA THR A 270 1.06 4.52 -15.84
C THR A 270 1.78 4.72 -17.15
N PHE A 271 1.42 3.93 -18.16
CA PHE A 271 1.93 4.05 -19.52
C PHE A 271 0.77 4.30 -20.47
N ASN A 272 0.94 5.29 -21.34
CA ASN A 272 -0.07 5.61 -22.36
C ASN A 272 0.12 4.71 -23.58
N LYS A 273 -0.93 3.95 -23.95
CA LYS A 273 -0.97 3.10 -25.15
C LYS A 273 -0.70 3.84 -26.46
N ALA A 274 -0.88 5.17 -26.51
CA ALA A 274 -0.74 5.98 -27.72
C ALA A 274 0.68 6.00 -28.32
N VAL A 275 1.66 5.40 -27.63
CA VAL A 275 3.06 5.35 -28.06
C VAL A 275 3.46 3.98 -28.66
N ASN A 276 2.63 2.94 -28.51
CA ASN A 276 3.01 1.55 -28.84
C ASN A 276 2.61 1.11 -30.25
N LYS A 277 2.86 1.95 -31.26
CA LYS A 277 2.99 1.49 -32.64
C LYS A 277 4.41 1.78 -33.12
N ARG A 278 5.31 0.83 -32.85
CA ARG A 278 6.48 0.58 -33.70
C ARG A 278 6.50 -0.91 -33.99
#